data_AF-A0A2V8RJC3-F1
#
_entry.id   AF-A0A2V8RJC3-F1
#
_cell.length_a   1.000
_cell.length_b   1.000
_cell.length_c   1.000
_cell.angle_alpha   90.00
_cell.angle_beta   90.00
_cell.angle_gamma   90.00
#
_symmetry.space_group_name_H-M   'P 1'
#
loop_
_entity.id
_entity.type
_entity.pdbx_description
1 polymer ?
#
loop_
_entity_poly.entity_id
_entity_poly.type
_entity_poly.pdbx_seq_one_letter_code
_entity_poly.pdbx_strand_id
1 'polypeptide(L)'
;MKINTAAAGHTGPVKNGDAEWLAYDGKLDKQLKMLERAMERLKTVKGWKACNECFSKLPGGRTFDDVFNDDSVWISYCPLKTTYAFTNVVGGKEITICQQAFDWGVWTVGGTLLHEMGHVNGAPADTHAAEGTLLCCGYAKVHDPNIIGVRDGEFPTYA
;
A
#
# COMPACT_ATOMS: atom_id res chain seq x y z
N MET A 1 -9.04 6.60 2.91
CA MET A 1 -8.91 5.32 2.16
C MET A 1 -10.06 4.39 2.53
N LYS A 2 -10.42 3.45 1.65
CA LYS A 2 -11.48 2.44 1.85
C LYS A 2 -10.95 1.03 1.58
N ILE A 3 -11.48 0.03 2.28
CA ILE A 3 -11.14 -1.39 2.05
C ILE A 3 -12.14 -1.99 1.08
N ASN A 4 -11.65 -2.63 0.03
CA ASN A 4 -12.46 -3.37 -0.94
C ASN A 4 -12.93 -4.68 -0.30
N THR A 5 -14.09 -4.67 0.37
CA THR A 5 -14.74 -5.89 0.87
C THR A 5 -15.79 -6.38 -0.12
N ALA A 6 -16.21 -7.64 -0.03
CA ALA A 6 -17.27 -8.17 -0.89
C ALA A 6 -18.60 -7.36 -0.81
N ALA A 7 -18.82 -6.65 0.29
CA ALA A 7 -19.99 -5.77 0.48
C ALA A 7 -19.76 -4.32 0.03
N ALA A 8 -18.53 -3.92 -0.31
CA ALA A 8 -18.19 -2.53 -0.63
C ALA A 8 -18.69 -2.08 -2.00
N GLY A 9 -19.08 -3.00 -2.89
CA GLY A 9 -19.53 -2.69 -4.25
C GLY A 9 -18.44 -2.10 -5.16
N HIS A 10 -17.18 -2.13 -4.72
CA HIS A 10 -16.03 -1.68 -5.50
C HIS A 10 -15.59 -2.76 -6.48
N THR A 11 -15.38 -2.39 -7.74
CA THR A 11 -14.76 -3.26 -8.74
C THR A 11 -13.34 -2.78 -8.94
N GLY A 12 -12.37 -3.56 -8.45
CA GLY A 12 -10.95 -3.25 -8.62
C GLY A 12 -10.54 -3.26 -10.09
N PRO A 13 -9.35 -2.73 -10.42
CA PRO A 13 -8.80 -2.79 -11.77
C PRO A 13 -8.78 -4.20 -12.34
N VAL A 14 -8.83 -4.27 -13.68
CA VAL A 14 -8.56 -5.52 -14.39
C VAL A 14 -7.13 -5.97 -14.04
N LYS A 15 -6.98 -7.27 -13.79
CA LYS A 15 -5.68 -7.90 -13.58
C LYS A 15 -4.70 -7.46 -14.67
N ASN A 16 -3.51 -7.02 -14.26
CA ASN A 16 -2.46 -6.63 -15.17
C ASN A 16 -1.13 -7.26 -14.70
N GLY A 17 -0.48 -7.98 -15.63
CA GLY A 17 0.57 -8.94 -15.30
C GLY A 17 0.16 -9.87 -14.14
N ASP A 18 0.95 -9.78 -13.07
CA ASP A 18 0.78 -10.54 -11.83
C ASP A 18 -0.11 -9.82 -10.79
N ALA A 19 -0.36 -8.52 -10.96
CA ALA A 19 -1.11 -7.72 -10.01
C ALA A 19 -2.62 -7.97 -10.10
N GLU A 20 -3.25 -8.18 -8.94
CA GLU A 20 -4.68 -8.50 -8.83
C GLU A 20 -5.33 -7.72 -7.68
N TRP A 21 -6.54 -7.20 -7.89
CA TRP A 21 -7.29 -6.35 -6.93
C TRP A 21 -8.60 -7.02 -6.52
N LEU A 22 -8.49 -8.10 -5.74
CA LEU A 22 -9.63 -8.85 -5.25
C LEU A 22 -10.26 -8.18 -4.03
N ALA A 23 -11.57 -8.35 -3.88
CA ALA A 23 -12.27 -7.99 -2.67
C ALA A 23 -11.92 -8.96 -1.53
N TYR A 24 -11.81 -8.44 -0.30
CA TYR A 24 -11.78 -9.25 0.92
C TYR A 24 -13.15 -9.90 1.13
N ASP A 25 -13.21 -11.22 0.97
CA ASP A 25 -14.41 -12.04 1.19
C ASP A 25 -14.35 -12.83 2.52
N GLY A 26 -15.37 -13.65 2.78
CA GLY A 26 -15.43 -14.45 4.01
C GLY A 26 -14.30 -15.46 4.20
N LYS A 27 -13.56 -15.82 3.15
CA LYS A 27 -12.37 -16.70 3.25
C LYS A 27 -11.12 -15.91 3.64
N LEU A 28 -11.14 -14.59 3.47
CA LEU A 28 -10.04 -13.68 3.74
C LEU A 28 -10.21 -12.91 5.07
N ASP A 29 -11.08 -13.37 5.97
CA ASP A 29 -11.35 -12.72 7.27
C ASP A 29 -10.08 -12.50 8.11
N LYS A 30 -9.11 -13.42 8.05
CA LYS A 30 -7.83 -13.27 8.76
C LYS A 30 -7.00 -12.12 8.19
N GLN A 31 -6.91 -12.03 6.86
CA GLN A 31 -6.18 -10.99 6.15
C GLN A 31 -6.87 -9.64 6.35
N LEU A 32 -8.21 -9.59 6.26
CA LEU A 32 -9.00 -8.39 6.53
C LEU A 32 -8.74 -7.86 7.94
N LYS A 33 -8.86 -8.70 8.97
CA LYS A 33 -8.58 -8.31 10.37
C LYS A 33 -7.14 -7.85 10.57
N MET A 34 -6.19 -8.43 9.83
CA MET A 34 -4.80 -8.00 9.89
C MET A 34 -4.58 -6.64 9.23
N LEU A 35 -5.20 -6.39 8.08
CA LEU A 35 -5.19 -5.10 7.41
C LEU A 35 -5.84 -4.02 8.29
N GLU A 36 -7.00 -4.29 8.88
CA GLU A 36 -7.66 -3.37 9.81
C GLU A 36 -6.75 -3.03 10.99
N ARG A 37 -6.10 -4.02 11.60
CA ARG A 37 -5.11 -3.79 12.68
C ARG A 37 -3.92 -2.97 12.22
N ALA A 38 -3.45 -3.17 11.00
CA ALA A 38 -2.36 -2.37 10.41
C ALA A 38 -2.80 -0.92 10.21
N MET A 39 -4.02 -0.68 9.71
CA MET A 39 -4.59 0.65 9.56
C MET A 39 -4.77 1.35 10.91
N GLU A 40 -5.26 0.67 11.95
CA GLU A 40 -5.36 1.24 13.30
C GLU A 40 -4.00 1.68 13.84
N ARG A 41 -2.92 0.95 13.51
CA ARG A 41 -1.57 1.37 13.89
C ARG A 41 -1.10 2.58 13.10
N LEU A 42 -1.35 2.63 11.80
CA LEU A 42 -1.02 3.81 10.98
C LEU A 42 -1.75 5.06 11.47
N LYS A 43 -2.97 4.93 12.03
CA LYS A 43 -3.66 6.06 12.67
C LYS A 43 -2.86 6.71 13.80
N THR A 44 -1.99 5.97 14.49
CA THR A 44 -1.17 6.53 15.58
C THR A 44 -0.11 7.51 15.08
N VAL A 45 0.22 7.46 13.79
CA VAL A 45 1.17 8.36 13.11
C VAL A 45 0.46 9.59 12.52
N LYS A 46 -0.87 9.64 12.52
CA LYS A 46 -1.62 10.81 12.06
C LYS A 46 -1.24 12.06 12.86
N GLY A 47 -1.10 13.18 12.16
CA GLY A 47 -0.64 14.44 12.74
C GLY A 47 0.85 14.51 13.09
N TRP A 48 1.62 13.44 12.87
CA TRP A 48 3.08 13.51 13.07
C TRP A 48 3.71 14.42 12.03
N LYS A 49 4.26 15.55 12.50
CA LYS A 49 4.89 16.56 11.65
C LYS A 49 5.95 15.95 10.71
N ALA A 50 6.84 15.10 11.23
CA ALA A 50 7.90 14.48 10.44
C ALA A 50 7.36 13.58 9.30
N CYS A 51 6.29 12.82 9.56
CA CYS A 51 5.66 11.94 8.56
C CYS A 51 4.96 12.77 7.48
N ASN A 52 4.18 13.79 7.89
CA ASN A 52 3.50 14.69 6.97
C ASN A 52 4.48 15.48 6.08
N GLU A 53 5.57 16.00 6.65
CA GLU A 53 6.61 16.72 5.88
C GLU A 53 7.37 15.83 4.91
N CYS A 54 7.54 14.54 5.24
CA CYS A 54 8.15 13.58 4.32
C CYS A 54 7.23 13.32 3.12
N PHE A 55 5.96 13.01 3.37
CA PHE A 55 4.97 12.80 2.33
C PHE A 55 4.79 14.03 1.44
N SER A 56 4.77 15.24 2.01
CA SER A 56 4.59 16.47 1.23
C SER A 56 5.75 16.79 0.27
N LYS A 57 6.92 16.14 0.45
CA LYS A 57 8.07 16.26 -0.46
C LYS A 57 7.97 15.30 -1.65
N LEU A 58 7.05 14.35 -1.63
CA LEU A 58 6.79 13.49 -2.77
C LEU A 58 6.13 14.29 -3.90
N PRO A 59 6.24 13.85 -5.17
CA PRO A 59 5.74 14.61 -6.32
C PRO A 59 4.25 15.00 -6.26
N GLY A 60 3.42 14.22 -5.57
CA GLY A 60 2.01 14.54 -5.37
C GLY A 60 1.74 15.65 -4.35
N GLY A 61 2.73 16.06 -3.54
CA GLY A 61 2.67 17.19 -2.63
C GLY A 61 1.73 17.04 -1.42
N ARG A 62 1.02 15.92 -1.30
CA ARG A 62 0.07 15.67 -0.20
C ARG A 62 0.79 15.23 1.07
N THR A 63 0.23 15.52 2.22
CA THR A 63 0.73 14.98 3.50
C THR A 63 0.30 13.52 3.69
N PHE A 64 0.88 12.84 4.69
CA PHE A 64 0.43 11.49 5.06
C PHE A 64 -1.05 11.50 5.44
N ASP A 65 -1.47 12.50 6.23
CA ASP A 65 -2.86 12.64 6.66
C ASP A 65 -3.81 12.81 5.46
N ASP A 66 -3.42 13.60 4.45
CA ASP A 66 -4.23 13.77 3.24
C ASP A 66 -4.43 12.44 2.51
N VAL A 67 -3.36 11.67 2.31
CA VAL A 67 -3.43 10.37 1.62
C VAL A 67 -4.21 9.35 2.44
N PHE A 68 -3.99 9.30 3.76
CA PHE A 68 -4.69 8.38 4.64
C PHE A 68 -6.20 8.65 4.69
N ASN A 69 -6.60 9.93 4.65
CA ASN A 69 -8.00 10.33 4.68
C ASN A 69 -8.66 10.32 3.29
N ASP A 70 -7.91 10.13 2.22
CA ASP A 70 -8.40 10.13 0.84
C ASP A 70 -9.31 8.92 0.58
N ASP A 71 -10.62 9.15 0.51
CA ASP A 71 -11.65 8.12 0.39
C ASP A 71 -11.85 7.61 -1.04
N SER A 72 -11.09 8.15 -1.99
CA SER A 72 -10.98 7.65 -3.36
C SER A 72 -9.88 6.60 -3.53
N VAL A 73 -9.08 6.36 -2.48
CA VAL A 73 -8.07 5.29 -2.45
C VAL A 73 -8.69 3.99 -1.94
N TRP A 74 -8.55 2.92 -2.71
CA TRP A 74 -9.04 1.59 -2.36
C TRP A 74 -7.89 0.64 -2.04
N ILE A 75 -8.12 -0.23 -1.05
CA ILE A 75 -7.20 -1.29 -0.64
C ILE A 75 -7.85 -2.64 -0.92
N SER A 76 -7.25 -3.40 -1.83
CA SER A 76 -7.69 -4.72 -2.26
C SER A 76 -6.70 -5.81 -1.83
N TYR A 77 -7.06 -7.06 -2.10
CA TYR A 77 -6.26 -8.24 -1.81
C TYR A 77 -5.65 -8.82 -3.08
N CYS A 78 -4.43 -9.33 -2.95
CA CYS A 78 -3.70 -10.05 -3.98
C CYS A 78 -3.28 -11.43 -3.42
N PRO A 79 -3.47 -12.54 -4.16
CA PRO A 79 -3.16 -13.88 -3.65
C PRO A 79 -1.67 -14.25 -3.73
N LEU A 80 -0.82 -13.40 -4.32
CA LEU A 80 0.58 -13.74 -4.57
C LEU A 80 1.43 -13.84 -3.30
N LYS A 81 2.39 -14.75 -3.36
CA LYS A 81 3.40 -15.00 -2.32
C LYS A 81 4.82 -14.59 -2.71
N THR A 82 4.97 -13.96 -3.87
CA THR A 82 6.27 -13.56 -4.44
C THR A 82 6.53 -12.07 -4.35
N THR A 83 5.54 -11.29 -3.93
CA THR A 83 5.58 -9.82 -3.82
C THR A 83 4.64 -9.38 -2.70
N TYR A 84 4.86 -8.18 -2.16
CA TYR A 84 4.16 -7.68 -0.98
C TYR A 84 2.91 -6.86 -1.32
N ALA A 85 2.94 -6.11 -2.42
CA ALA A 85 1.83 -5.29 -2.86
C ALA A 85 2.05 -4.78 -4.30
N PHE A 86 1.01 -4.17 -4.84
CA PHE A 86 1.08 -3.32 -6.02
C PHE A 86 0.25 -2.06 -5.81
N THR A 87 0.71 -0.94 -6.39
CA THR A 87 -0.11 0.25 -6.57
C THR A 87 -0.37 0.46 -8.05
N ASN A 88 -1.65 0.53 -8.43
CA ASN A 88 -2.05 1.04 -9.73
C ASN A 88 -2.45 2.52 -9.57
N VAL A 89 -1.68 3.40 -10.21
CA VAL A 89 -1.97 4.85 -10.26
C VAL A 89 -2.80 5.23 -11.49
N VAL A 90 -2.97 4.32 -12.45
CA VAL A 90 -3.72 4.53 -13.68
C VAL A 90 -5.21 4.28 -13.42
N GLY A 91 -6.00 5.34 -13.38
CA GLY A 91 -7.47 5.28 -13.36
C GLY A 91 -8.13 5.26 -11.98
N GLY A 92 -7.38 5.28 -10.89
CA GLY A 92 -7.94 5.29 -9.54
C GLY A 92 -6.88 4.82 -8.57
N LYS A 93 -6.82 5.40 -7.38
CA LYS A 93 -5.76 5.18 -6.40
C LYS A 93 -5.93 3.78 -5.79
N GLU A 94 -5.41 2.75 -6.46
CA GLU A 94 -5.72 1.35 -6.16
C GLU A 94 -4.49 0.65 -5.60
N ILE A 95 -4.54 0.32 -4.31
CA ILE A 95 -3.52 -0.47 -3.63
C ILE A 95 -4.03 -1.89 -3.53
N THR A 96 -3.18 -2.88 -3.77
CA THR A 96 -3.47 -4.27 -3.40
C THR A 96 -2.36 -4.80 -2.52
N ILE A 97 -2.72 -5.45 -1.40
CA ILE A 97 -1.76 -6.10 -0.50
C ILE A 97 -1.77 -7.59 -0.78
N CYS A 98 -0.60 -8.15 -1.06
CA CYS A 98 -0.43 -9.53 -1.44
C CYS A 98 -0.27 -10.46 -0.23
N GLN A 99 -0.59 -11.75 -0.42
CA GLN A 99 -0.52 -12.78 0.62
C GLN A 99 0.86 -12.87 1.30
N GLN A 100 1.95 -12.57 0.58
CA GLN A 100 3.29 -12.50 1.16
C GLN A 100 3.37 -11.54 2.36
N ALA A 101 2.78 -10.34 2.27
CA ALA A 101 2.81 -9.38 3.38
C ALA A 101 2.05 -9.90 4.60
N PHE A 102 0.91 -10.57 4.37
CA PHE A 102 0.11 -11.18 5.43
C PHE A 102 0.81 -12.36 6.11
N ASP A 103 1.57 -13.16 5.37
CA ASP A 103 2.35 -14.29 5.91
C ASP A 103 3.43 -13.81 6.91
N TRP A 104 3.88 -12.56 6.79
CA TRP A 104 4.89 -11.94 7.68
C TRP A 104 4.27 -11.14 8.83
N GLY A 105 2.97 -10.86 8.76
CA GLY A 105 2.20 -10.30 9.86
C GLY A 105 1.94 -8.80 9.78
N VAL A 106 1.23 -8.31 10.80
CA VAL A 106 0.61 -6.98 10.83
C VAL A 106 1.59 -5.81 10.69
N TRP A 107 2.83 -5.94 11.15
CA TRP A 107 3.84 -4.88 10.99
C TRP A 107 4.31 -4.75 9.54
N THR A 108 4.52 -5.88 8.86
CA THR A 108 4.85 -5.93 7.43
C THR A 108 3.70 -5.40 6.59
N VAL A 109 2.45 -5.78 6.89
CA VAL A 109 1.26 -5.22 6.23
C VAL A 109 1.20 -3.69 6.40
N GLY A 110 1.45 -3.18 7.60
CA GLY A 110 1.45 -1.74 7.87
C GLY A 110 2.56 -0.98 7.14
N GLY A 111 3.79 -1.52 7.14
CA GLY A 111 4.91 -0.95 6.38
C GLY A 111 4.65 -0.97 4.88
N THR A 112 4.18 -2.10 4.35
CA THR A 112 3.80 -2.22 2.93
C THR A 112 2.73 -1.20 2.56
N LEU A 113 1.66 -1.09 3.34
CA LEU A 113 0.60 -0.12 3.07
C LEU A 113 1.12 1.32 3.09
N LEU A 114 1.98 1.67 4.05
CA LEU A 114 2.59 3.01 4.12
C LEU A 114 3.48 3.30 2.91
N HIS A 115 4.25 2.32 2.44
CA HIS A 115 5.05 2.40 1.23
C HIS A 115 4.16 2.65 0.00
N GLU A 116 3.10 1.86 -0.18
CA GLU A 116 2.15 2.02 -1.29
C GLU A 116 1.41 3.37 -1.24
N MET A 117 1.14 3.91 -0.05
CA MET A 117 0.61 5.28 0.09
C MET A 117 1.60 6.33 -0.46
N GLY A 118 2.91 6.09 -0.35
CA GLY A 118 3.93 6.91 -1.00
C GLY A 118 3.78 6.91 -2.52
N HIS A 119 3.57 5.73 -3.12
CA HIS A 119 3.30 5.61 -4.56
C HIS A 119 2.00 6.27 -4.98
N VAL A 120 0.93 6.13 -4.19
CA VAL A 120 -0.31 6.90 -4.39
C VAL A 120 -0.01 8.41 -4.40
N ASN A 121 0.92 8.87 -3.58
CA ASN A 121 1.37 10.27 -3.56
C ASN A 121 2.45 10.62 -4.60
N GLY A 122 2.60 9.80 -5.64
CA GLY A 122 3.47 10.09 -6.78
C GLY A 122 4.94 9.73 -6.56
N ALA A 123 5.31 8.98 -5.51
CA ALA A 123 6.66 8.46 -5.39
C ALA A 123 7.01 7.58 -6.61
N PRO A 124 8.12 7.84 -7.33
CA PRO A 124 8.55 7.03 -8.46
C PRO A 124 8.90 5.59 -8.03
N ALA A 125 8.59 4.61 -8.87
CA ALA A 125 8.83 3.18 -8.60
C ALA A 125 10.32 2.79 -8.71
N ASP A 126 11.09 3.57 -9.46
CA ASP A 126 12.52 3.40 -9.71
C ASP A 126 13.41 4.08 -8.65
N THR A 127 12.81 4.62 -7.59
CA THR A 127 13.52 5.32 -6.51
C THR A 127 13.12 4.82 -5.13
N HIS A 128 14.00 4.98 -4.16
CA HIS A 128 13.73 4.68 -2.75
C HIS A 128 12.83 5.74 -2.05
N ALA A 129 12.12 6.59 -2.81
CA ALA A 129 11.32 7.67 -2.25
C ALA A 129 10.15 7.16 -1.40
N ALA A 130 9.46 6.11 -1.85
CA ALA A 130 8.39 5.46 -1.09
C ALA A 130 8.92 4.81 0.20
N GLU A 131 10.08 4.14 0.12
CA GLU A 131 10.74 3.53 1.28
C GLU A 131 11.19 4.57 2.32
N GLY A 132 11.64 5.75 1.87
CA GLY A 132 12.02 6.86 2.75
C GLY A 132 10.89 7.31 3.68
N THR A 133 9.63 7.13 3.25
CA THR A 133 8.47 7.45 4.09
C THR A 133 8.37 6.57 5.34
N LEU A 134 8.83 5.31 5.28
CA LEU A 134 8.83 4.39 6.42
C LEU A 134 9.67 4.93 7.58
N LEU A 135 10.81 5.55 7.26
CA LEU A 135 11.73 6.12 8.25
C LEU A 135 11.08 7.31 8.98
N CYS A 136 10.50 8.24 8.23
CA CYS A 136 9.92 9.47 8.78
C CYS A 136 8.62 9.23 9.56
N CYS A 137 7.94 8.11 9.31
CA CYS A 137 6.68 7.75 9.95
C CYS A 137 6.84 6.72 11.09
N GLY A 138 8.07 6.46 11.54
CA GLY A 138 8.32 5.59 12.71
C GLY A 138 8.30 4.09 12.43
N TYR A 139 8.31 3.69 11.16
CA TYR A 139 8.35 2.30 10.69
C TYR A 139 9.77 1.82 10.36
N ALA A 140 10.81 2.50 10.88
CA ALA A 140 12.21 2.17 10.65
C ALA A 140 12.60 0.72 11.00
N LYS A 141 11.87 0.06 11.93
CA LYS A 141 12.10 -1.35 12.30
C LYS A 141 11.62 -2.36 11.27
N VAL A 142 10.78 -1.96 10.32
CA VAL A 142 10.34 -2.78 9.17
C VAL A 142 10.83 -2.24 7.84
N HIS A 143 11.75 -1.26 7.88
CA HIS A 143 12.45 -0.79 6.70
C HIS A 143 13.46 -1.86 6.27
N ASP A 144 13.07 -2.69 5.31
CA ASP A 144 13.94 -3.62 4.61
C ASP A 144 13.93 -3.23 3.12
N PRO A 145 15.07 -2.79 2.55
CA PRO A 145 15.17 -2.42 1.14
C PRO A 145 14.95 -3.60 0.17
N ASN A 146 14.68 -4.81 0.66
CA ASN A 146 14.37 -5.99 -0.16
C ASN A 146 12.88 -6.41 -0.10
N ILE A 147 12.01 -5.70 0.64
CA ILE A 147 10.57 -6.01 0.81
C ILE A 147 9.68 -5.28 -0.23
N ILE A 148 10.26 -4.90 -1.37
CA ILE A 148 9.67 -3.96 -2.35
C ILE A 148 8.39 -4.53 -3.00
N GLY A 149 7.28 -3.77 -2.88
CA GLY A 149 6.08 -3.91 -3.69
C GLY A 149 6.34 -3.32 -5.08
N VAL A 150 5.95 -4.03 -6.14
CA VAL A 150 6.27 -3.64 -7.52
C VAL A 150 5.12 -2.78 -8.06
N ARG A 151 5.39 -1.70 -8.79
CA ARG A 151 4.36 -0.96 -9.53
C ARG A 151 4.01 -1.72 -10.80
N ASP A 152 2.72 -1.93 -11.04
CA ASP A 152 2.29 -2.60 -12.26
C ASP A 152 2.39 -1.63 -13.46
N GLY A 153 3.28 -1.96 -14.40
CA GLY A 153 3.62 -1.12 -15.56
C GLY A 153 5.11 -1.08 -15.93
N GLU A 154 6.03 -1.62 -15.13
CA GLU A 154 7.47 -1.65 -15.42
C GLU A 154 8.05 -3.07 -15.22
N PHE A 155 7.72 -3.96 -16.16
CA PHE A 155 8.55 -5.13 -16.40
C PHE A 155 9.76 -4.70 -17.26
N PRO A 156 11.02 -4.91 -16.83
CA PRO A 156 12.07 -5.15 -17.79
C PRO A 156 11.72 -6.47 -18.47
N THR A 157 11.36 -6.42 -19.74
CA THR A 157 11.38 -7.60 -20.61
C THR A 157 12.84 -8.09 -20.65
N TYR A 158 13.17 -9.09 -19.83
CA TYR A 158 14.40 -9.83 -20.02
C TYR A 158 14.18 -10.82 -21.17
N ALA A 159 14.69 -10.43 -22.34
CA ALA A 159 15.11 -11.36 -23.39
C ALA A 159 16.43 -12.03 -22.98
#